data_AF-A0A388TEI9-F1
#
_entry.id   AF-A0A388TEI9-F1
#
_cell.length_a   1.000
_cell.length_b   1.000
_cell.length_c   1.000
_cell.angle_alpha   90.00
_cell.angle_beta   90.00
_cell.angle_gamma   90.00
#
_symmetry.space_group_name_H-M   'P 1'
#
loop_
_entity.id
_entity.type
_entity.pdbx_description
1 polymer ?
#
loop_
_entity_poly.entity_id
_entity_poly.type
_entity_poly.pdbx_seq_one_letter_code
_entity_poly.pdbx_strand_id
1 'polypeptide(L)'
;GLATWVTGQDLLNMARFGQIQNPVLLTLIRSTDIVPENNYIMVDQVATFQRAQNSLINDLGPERARVAGRNIIEIRGQVDNLGNIGLGIDETIIENLKIYKFQIIPKLADSRRIDAVSLGLKIDAICALTGARTLIFGGNEILGYGGNLTLVAEKMRKNNVNFGVIEFLEQKGSRALAEYLPGSNIGVHTVTSAQLQRLTKERALDRYLLATLDRGMRILYLRAFTNENLASDLLAYNEDFISTLKTRLERRGTTVLPVEKVSLGLNPDLSIIFSVFISLGLVPVFYFFLKLFFKNLPENIFWWGLVLVLLFDAAFWRLDYFSQWRALMALAASIVFPTMAMLTQLPKIDNWPADKITFRETLLLVLRIVGITMLGALLIIALLSDSYHMLKIYQFRGVKLAFGLIFARRQHFGGLQDPAVFVGVVIDLAGNNQRRARLVDQNA
;
A
#
# COMPACT_ATOMS: atom_id res chain seq x y z
N GLY A 1 -16.47 8.68 26.26
CA GLY A 1 -17.68 9.53 26.29
C GLY A 1 -18.27 9.72 24.91
N LEU A 2 -19.55 10.04 24.85
CA LEU A 2 -20.24 10.51 23.65
C LEU A 2 -19.88 11.99 23.41
N ALA A 3 -19.45 12.28 22.18
CA ALA A 3 -19.31 13.64 21.70
C ALA A 3 -20.45 13.94 20.73
N THR A 4 -21.17 15.05 20.95
CA THR A 4 -22.24 15.49 20.07
C THR A 4 -21.80 16.77 19.37
N TRP A 5 -21.93 16.80 18.04
CA TRP A 5 -21.64 17.96 17.22
C TRP A 5 -22.94 18.57 16.71
N VAL A 6 -23.09 19.89 16.89
CA VAL A 6 -24.24 20.67 16.42
C VAL A 6 -23.73 21.99 15.82
N THR A 7 -24.34 22.46 14.74
CA THR A 7 -24.05 23.80 14.19
C THR A 7 -24.76 24.88 14.99
N GLY A 8 -24.22 26.10 15.03
CA GLY A 8 -24.87 27.23 15.70
C GLY A 8 -26.26 27.51 15.15
N GLN A 9 -26.44 27.40 13.83
CA GLN A 9 -27.74 27.52 13.16
C GLN A 9 -28.74 26.47 13.66
N ASP A 10 -28.33 25.19 13.73
CA ASP A 10 -29.21 24.12 14.22
C ASP A 10 -29.56 24.31 15.69
N LEU A 11 -28.61 24.78 16.49
CA LEU A 11 -28.80 25.02 17.91
C LEU A 11 -29.81 26.16 18.16
N LEU A 12 -29.75 27.22 17.37
CA LEU A 12 -30.72 28.31 17.38
C LEU A 12 -32.11 27.85 16.88
N ASN A 13 -32.16 26.99 15.86
CA ASN A 13 -33.41 26.43 15.37
C ASN A 13 -34.07 25.54 16.45
N MET A 14 -33.31 24.64 17.08
CA MET A 14 -33.80 23.78 18.17
C MET A 14 -34.32 24.61 19.35
N ALA A 15 -33.65 25.72 19.67
CA ALA A 15 -34.08 26.65 20.73
C ALA A 15 -35.42 27.32 20.40
N ARG A 16 -35.61 27.73 19.14
CA ARG A 16 -36.84 28.38 18.66
C ARG A 16 -38.06 27.44 18.67
N PHE A 17 -37.86 26.16 18.39
CA PHE A 17 -38.94 25.17 18.33
C PHE A 17 -39.15 24.40 19.64
N GLY A 18 -38.47 24.77 20.73
CA GLY A 18 -38.64 24.13 22.04
C GLY A 18 -38.21 22.65 22.08
N GLN A 19 -37.36 22.22 21.15
CA GLN A 19 -36.96 20.81 20.99
C GLN A 19 -35.78 20.40 21.87
N ILE A 20 -35.31 21.28 22.76
CA ILE A 20 -34.12 21.04 23.57
C ILE A 20 -34.50 20.42 24.90
N GLN A 21 -34.39 19.10 24.99
CA GLN A 21 -34.55 18.36 26.25
C GLN A 21 -33.22 18.22 27.02
N ASN A 22 -32.09 18.52 26.38
CA ASN A 22 -30.77 18.37 27.00
C ASN A 22 -30.42 19.60 27.87
N PRO A 23 -30.23 19.44 29.19
CA PRO A 23 -29.96 20.55 30.10
C PRO A 23 -28.65 21.29 29.80
N VAL A 24 -27.65 20.62 29.24
CA VAL A 24 -26.36 21.22 28.87
C VAL A 24 -26.53 22.24 27.73
N LEU A 25 -27.36 21.89 26.74
CA LEU A 25 -27.74 22.76 25.62
C LEU A 25 -28.53 23.99 26.09
N LEU A 26 -29.43 23.81 27.05
CA LEU A 26 -30.20 24.92 27.64
C LEU A 26 -29.30 25.90 28.40
N THR A 27 -28.27 25.42 29.10
CA THR A 27 -27.27 26.30 29.70
C THR A 27 -26.46 27.06 28.67
N LEU A 28 -26.03 26.42 27.57
CA LEU A 28 -25.26 27.08 26.51
C LEU A 28 -26.03 28.24 25.86
N ILE A 29 -27.31 28.02 25.54
CA ILE A 29 -28.18 29.05 24.95
C ILE A 29 -28.37 30.24 25.89
N ARG A 30 -28.35 29.99 27.20
CA ARG A 30 -28.50 31.01 28.22
C ARG A 30 -27.20 31.71 28.58
N SER A 31 -26.04 31.07 28.39
CA SER A 31 -24.73 31.56 28.84
C SER A 31 -23.89 32.21 27.74
N THR A 32 -24.20 31.96 26.47
CA THR A 32 -23.28 32.28 25.37
C THR A 32 -24.03 32.87 24.18
N ASP A 33 -23.51 33.95 23.59
CA ASP A 33 -23.98 34.45 22.29
C ASP A 33 -23.64 33.42 21.21
N ILE A 34 -24.62 32.58 20.87
CA ILE A 34 -24.46 31.53 19.85
C ILE A 34 -24.32 32.20 18.49
N VAL A 35 -23.20 31.94 17.82
CA VAL A 35 -22.93 32.43 16.47
C VAL A 35 -23.40 31.36 15.47
N PRO A 36 -24.32 31.70 14.54
CA PRO A 36 -24.89 30.73 13.59
C PRO A 36 -23.85 29.96 12.77
N GLU A 37 -22.75 30.64 12.39
CA GLU A 37 -21.69 30.12 11.53
C GLU A 37 -20.69 29.20 12.25
N ASN A 38 -20.74 29.14 13.58
CA ASN A 38 -19.82 28.36 14.40
C ASN A 38 -20.34 26.95 14.66
N ASN A 39 -19.45 26.05 15.03
CA ASN A 39 -19.73 24.67 15.38
C ASN A 39 -19.53 24.46 16.89
N TYR A 40 -20.41 23.68 17.51
CA TYR A 40 -20.36 23.40 18.94
C TYR A 40 -20.22 21.90 19.16
N ILE A 41 -19.14 21.49 19.85
CA ILE A 41 -18.88 20.11 20.25
C ILE A 41 -19.12 20.00 21.75
N MET A 42 -20.05 19.13 22.12
CA MET A 42 -20.41 18.83 23.50
C MET A 42 -19.86 17.48 23.87
N VAL A 43 -19.24 17.39 25.04
CA VAL A 43 -18.64 16.15 25.52
C VAL A 43 -19.23 15.82 26.89
N ASP A 44 -19.77 14.62 27.05
CA ASP A 44 -20.43 14.20 28.28
C ASP A 44 -19.49 14.10 29.49
N GLN A 45 -18.30 13.54 29.28
CA GLN A 45 -17.33 13.20 30.32
C GLN A 45 -16.20 14.22 30.39
N VAL A 46 -15.90 14.69 31.61
CA VAL A 46 -14.84 15.71 31.85
C VAL A 46 -13.47 15.27 31.33
N ALA A 47 -13.08 14.01 31.53
CA ALA A 47 -11.81 13.48 31.01
C ALA A 47 -11.78 13.46 29.47
N THR A 48 -12.90 13.11 28.82
CA THR A 48 -13.00 13.15 27.36
C THR A 48 -12.97 14.60 26.86
N PHE A 49 -13.59 15.52 27.59
CA PHE A 49 -13.61 16.94 27.25
C PHE A 49 -12.21 17.57 27.26
N GLN A 50 -11.42 17.32 28.32
CA GLN A 50 -10.05 17.84 28.41
C GLN A 50 -9.17 17.32 27.27
N ARG A 51 -9.28 16.03 26.92
CA ARG A 51 -8.55 15.45 25.78
C ARG A 51 -9.00 16.05 24.44
N ALA A 52 -10.31 16.13 24.23
CA ALA A 52 -10.88 16.72 23.02
C ALA A 52 -10.48 18.18 22.87
N GLN A 53 -10.50 18.95 23.96
CA GLN A 53 -10.05 20.34 24.02
C GLN A 53 -8.58 20.44 23.61
N ASN A 54 -7.68 19.68 24.24
CA ASN A 54 -6.26 19.71 23.91
C ASN A 54 -6.01 19.32 22.45
N SER A 55 -6.69 18.29 21.95
CA SER A 55 -6.55 17.84 20.56
C SER A 55 -7.05 18.89 19.56
N LEU A 56 -8.24 19.45 19.79
CA LEU A 56 -8.86 20.42 18.88
C LEU A 56 -8.15 21.77 18.89
N ILE A 57 -7.72 22.26 20.05
CA ILE A 57 -6.95 23.51 20.14
C ILE A 57 -5.59 23.34 19.48
N ASN A 58 -4.92 22.20 19.65
CA ASN A 58 -3.63 21.95 19.00
C ASN A 58 -3.75 21.77 17.48
N ASP A 59 -4.83 21.13 17.00
CA ASP A 59 -5.02 20.88 15.56
C ASP A 59 -5.62 22.09 14.81
N LEU A 60 -6.42 22.94 15.46
CA LEU A 60 -7.10 24.09 14.84
C LEU A 60 -6.51 25.46 15.23
N GLY A 61 -5.74 25.52 16.30
CA GLY A 61 -5.24 26.75 16.91
C GLY A 61 -6.25 27.44 17.84
N PRO A 62 -5.76 28.27 18.77
CA PRO A 62 -6.58 28.96 19.78
C PRO A 62 -7.54 30.00 19.18
N GLU A 63 -7.27 30.47 17.95
CA GLU A 63 -8.15 31.42 17.26
C GLU A 63 -9.45 30.78 16.77
N ARG A 64 -9.41 29.46 16.49
CA ARG A 64 -10.52 28.71 15.92
C ARG A 64 -11.24 27.84 16.94
N ALA A 65 -10.54 27.22 17.89
CA ALA A 65 -11.15 26.39 18.92
C ALA A 65 -11.03 27.07 20.29
N ARG A 66 -12.15 27.29 20.98
CA ARG A 66 -12.19 27.83 22.35
C ARG A 66 -13.22 27.13 23.21
N VAL A 67 -13.03 27.18 24.52
CA VAL A 67 -14.05 26.71 25.47
C VAL A 67 -15.16 27.75 25.55
N ALA A 68 -16.40 27.34 25.29
CA ALA A 68 -17.57 28.21 25.28
C ALA A 68 -18.55 27.93 26.43
N GLY A 69 -18.23 26.96 27.29
CA GLY A 69 -19.04 26.58 28.45
C GLY A 69 -18.54 25.30 29.11
N ARG A 70 -19.29 24.81 30.11
CA ARG A 70 -18.96 23.55 30.79
C ARG A 70 -19.12 22.38 29.83
N ASN A 71 -17.99 21.74 29.52
CA ASN A 71 -17.87 20.65 28.56
C ASN A 71 -18.27 20.98 27.10
N ILE A 72 -18.12 22.25 26.69
CA ILE A 72 -18.47 22.70 25.34
C ILE A 72 -17.29 23.41 24.69
N ILE A 73 -16.94 22.94 23.48
CA ILE A 73 -15.90 23.51 22.63
C ILE A 73 -16.60 24.20 21.46
N GLU A 74 -16.38 25.50 21.32
CA GLU A 74 -16.80 26.26 20.15
C GLU A 74 -15.68 26.30 19.12
N ILE A 75 -16.05 26.03 17.88
CA ILE A 75 -15.17 26.05 16.72
C ILE A 75 -15.67 27.10 15.75
N ARG A 76 -14.85 28.11 15.48
CA ARG A 76 -15.21 29.25 14.66
C ARG A 76 -15.22 28.90 13.17
N GLY A 77 -16.33 29.29 12.53
CA GLY A 77 -16.58 29.11 11.10
C GLY A 77 -16.83 27.67 10.65
N GLN A 78 -17.04 27.51 9.35
CA GLN A 78 -17.12 26.18 8.72
C GLN A 78 -15.73 25.55 8.66
N VAL A 79 -15.55 24.46 9.38
CA VAL A 79 -14.35 23.64 9.29
C VAL A 79 -14.65 22.45 8.38
N ASP A 80 -14.11 22.52 7.17
CA ASP A 80 -14.11 21.36 6.25
C ASP A 80 -13.58 20.13 6.98
N ASN A 81 -14.34 19.04 6.93
CA ASN A 81 -13.98 17.76 7.52
C ASN A 81 -13.79 17.78 9.06
N LEU A 82 -14.56 18.59 9.80
CA LEU A 82 -14.53 18.59 11.26
C LEU A 82 -14.69 17.18 11.86
N GLY A 83 -15.55 16.33 11.26
CA GLY A 83 -15.72 14.93 11.66
C GLY A 83 -14.51 14.02 11.46
N ASN A 84 -13.50 14.47 10.71
CA ASN A 84 -12.24 13.74 10.51
C ASN A 84 -11.15 14.16 11.52
N ILE A 85 -11.39 15.18 12.34
CA ILE A 85 -10.45 15.60 13.39
C ILE A 85 -10.59 14.66 14.58
N GLY A 86 -9.50 13.99 14.94
CA GLY A 86 -9.47 13.08 16.08
C GLY A 86 -9.59 13.84 17.41
N LEU A 87 -10.40 13.32 18.34
CA LEU A 87 -10.58 13.88 19.68
C LEU A 87 -9.51 13.42 20.69
N GLY A 88 -8.39 12.90 20.20
CA GLY A 88 -7.37 12.22 21.00
C GLY A 88 -7.66 10.74 21.23
N ILE A 89 -6.68 10.03 21.79
CA ILE A 89 -6.78 8.60 22.10
C ILE A 89 -7.30 8.44 23.52
N ASP A 90 -8.20 7.47 23.74
CA ASP A 90 -8.68 7.18 25.08
C ASP A 90 -7.69 6.35 25.90
N GLU A 91 -7.08 6.98 26.91
CA GLU A 91 -6.12 6.34 27.82
C GLU A 91 -6.71 5.13 28.56
N THR A 92 -7.99 5.16 28.91
CA THR A 92 -8.65 4.02 29.57
C THR A 92 -8.74 2.81 28.64
N ILE A 93 -8.95 3.04 27.34
CA ILE A 93 -8.93 1.98 26.33
C ILE A 93 -7.52 1.43 26.17
N ILE A 94 -6.50 2.30 26.18
CA ILE A 94 -5.10 1.88 26.12
C ILE A 94 -4.75 0.99 27.32
N GLU A 95 -5.09 1.40 28.53
CA GLU A 95 -4.84 0.63 29.75
C GLU A 95 -5.53 -0.73 29.72
N ASN A 96 -6.81 -0.77 29.31
CA ASN A 96 -7.55 -2.01 29.15
C ASN A 96 -6.89 -2.94 28.12
N LEU A 97 -6.49 -2.42 26.95
CA LEU A 97 -5.81 -3.21 25.92
C LEU A 97 -4.44 -3.72 26.41
N LYS A 98 -3.70 -2.93 27.20
CA LYS A 98 -2.42 -3.34 27.81
C LYS A 98 -2.62 -4.49 28.81
N ILE A 99 -3.69 -4.51 29.60
CA ILE A 99 -4.02 -5.62 30.52
C ILE A 99 -4.14 -6.94 29.74
N TYR A 100 -4.79 -6.91 28.58
CA TYR A 100 -4.92 -8.08 27.70
C TYR A 100 -3.69 -8.36 26.84
N LYS A 101 -2.56 -7.66 27.09
CA LYS A 101 -1.30 -7.78 26.35
C LYS A 101 -1.43 -7.50 24.85
N PHE A 102 -2.45 -6.75 24.44
CA PHE A 102 -2.55 -6.29 23.06
C PHE A 102 -1.49 -5.23 22.81
N GLN A 103 -0.81 -5.37 21.67
CA GLN A 103 0.01 -4.32 21.12
C GLN A 103 -0.88 -3.30 20.42
N ILE A 104 -0.61 -2.02 20.64
CA ILE A 104 -1.38 -0.92 20.06
C ILE A 104 -0.63 -0.38 18.84
N ILE A 105 -1.34 -0.28 17.72
CA ILE A 105 -0.86 0.35 16.48
C ILE A 105 -1.69 1.63 16.26
N PRO A 106 -1.14 2.81 16.60
CA PRO A 106 -1.84 4.07 16.39
C PRO A 106 -2.06 4.33 14.90
N LYS A 107 -3.28 4.76 14.57
CA LYS A 107 -3.62 5.28 13.26
C LYS A 107 -3.73 6.80 13.33
N LEU A 108 -2.75 7.49 12.78
CA LEU A 108 -2.70 8.95 12.79
C LEU A 108 -3.59 9.51 11.69
N ALA A 109 -4.52 10.40 12.05
CA ALA A 109 -5.32 11.13 11.08
C ALA A 109 -4.47 12.19 10.38
N ASP A 110 -4.77 12.45 9.12
CA ASP A 110 -4.22 13.58 8.37
C ASP A 110 -4.67 14.89 9.02
N SER A 111 -3.71 15.81 9.20
CA SER A 111 -3.92 17.18 9.64
C SER A 111 -3.00 18.08 8.84
N ARG A 112 -3.59 18.87 7.94
CA ARG A 112 -2.87 19.86 7.11
C ARG A 112 -2.52 21.15 7.85
N ARG A 113 -2.97 21.30 9.09
CA ARG A 113 -2.94 22.59 9.83
C ARG A 113 -1.99 22.60 11.02
N ILE A 114 -1.32 21.48 11.28
CA ILE A 114 -0.40 21.37 12.41
C ILE A 114 0.96 21.97 12.04
N ASP A 115 1.50 22.83 12.89
CA ASP A 115 2.85 23.35 12.74
C ASP A 115 3.89 22.25 13.05
N ALA A 116 5.15 22.48 12.64
CA ALA A 116 6.21 21.49 12.79
C ALA A 116 6.48 21.10 14.25
N VAL A 117 6.43 22.06 15.19
CA VAL A 117 6.70 21.79 16.61
C VAL A 117 5.59 20.92 17.19
N SER A 118 4.34 21.31 16.99
CA SER A 118 3.17 20.55 17.45
C SER A 118 3.10 19.16 16.81
N LEU A 119 3.47 19.04 15.54
CA LEU A 119 3.54 17.75 14.85
C LEU A 119 4.55 16.80 15.50
N GLY A 120 5.76 17.30 15.76
CA GLY A 120 6.80 16.52 16.42
C GLY A 120 6.39 16.06 17.81
N LEU A 121 5.80 16.96 18.59
CA LEU A 121 5.27 16.65 19.93
C LEU A 121 4.13 15.64 19.88
N LYS A 122 3.22 15.74 18.89
CA LYS A 122 2.11 14.80 18.71
C LYS A 122 2.61 13.38 18.45
N ILE A 123 3.62 13.21 17.60
CA ILE A 123 4.22 11.89 17.33
C ILE A 123 4.89 11.34 18.58
N ASP A 124 5.72 12.16 19.25
CA ASP A 124 6.42 11.76 20.49
C ASP A 124 5.42 11.35 21.58
N ALA A 125 4.37 12.14 21.81
CA ALA A 125 3.34 11.89 22.82
C ALA A 125 2.56 10.59 22.53
N ILE A 126 2.15 10.37 21.27
CA ILE A 126 1.41 9.15 20.89
C ILE A 126 2.29 7.92 21.05
N CYS A 127 3.56 7.99 20.65
CA CYS A 127 4.50 6.88 20.81
C CYS A 127 4.73 6.55 22.30
N ALA A 128 4.94 7.57 23.14
CA ALA A 128 5.12 7.40 24.58
C ALA A 128 3.87 6.81 25.25
N LEU A 129 2.69 7.32 24.92
CA LEU A 129 1.42 6.87 25.52
C LEU A 129 1.10 5.41 25.17
N THR A 130 1.30 5.04 23.90
CA THR A 130 0.88 3.73 23.38
C THR A 130 1.98 2.67 23.45
N GLY A 131 3.25 3.06 23.56
CA GLY A 131 4.38 2.15 23.39
C GLY A 131 4.44 1.54 21.99
N ALA A 132 3.96 2.27 20.98
CA ALA A 132 3.80 1.78 19.62
C ALA A 132 5.15 1.36 19.01
N ARG A 133 5.16 0.21 18.32
CA ARG A 133 6.27 -0.21 17.45
C ARG A 133 6.00 0.03 15.97
N THR A 134 4.77 0.36 15.61
CA THR A 134 4.36 0.68 14.24
C THR A 134 3.32 1.79 14.26
N LEU A 135 3.44 2.75 13.35
CA LEU A 135 2.42 3.77 13.07
C LEU A 135 1.81 3.53 11.69
N ILE A 136 0.49 3.70 11.60
CA ILE A 136 -0.24 3.73 10.32
C ILE A 136 -0.84 5.13 10.16
N PHE A 137 -1.00 5.59 8.92
CA PHE A 137 -1.62 6.88 8.63
C PHE A 137 -2.97 6.68 7.95
N GLY A 138 -3.96 7.47 8.37
CA GLY A 138 -5.28 7.54 7.78
C GLY A 138 -5.43 8.70 6.80
N GLY A 139 -6.52 8.68 6.02
CA GLY A 139 -6.82 9.72 5.06
C GLY A 139 -6.11 9.54 3.72
N ASN A 140 -6.18 10.56 2.87
CA ASN A 140 -5.62 10.55 1.52
C ASN A 140 -4.16 11.04 1.47
N GLU A 141 -3.66 11.61 2.56
CA GLU A 141 -2.32 12.17 2.66
C GLU A 141 -1.69 11.71 3.98
N ILE A 142 -0.38 11.49 3.97
CA ILE A 142 0.37 11.20 5.19
C ILE A 142 0.48 12.47 6.03
N LEU A 143 0.31 12.35 7.34
CA LEU A 143 0.52 13.47 8.25
C LEU A 143 1.92 14.07 8.05
N GLY A 144 2.01 15.37 7.83
CA GLY A 144 3.25 16.08 7.50
C GLY A 144 3.55 16.18 5.99
N TYR A 145 2.68 15.68 5.12
CA TYR A 145 2.75 15.94 3.68
C TYR A 145 2.69 17.44 3.38
N GLY A 146 3.47 17.92 2.40
CA GLY A 146 3.56 19.33 2.04
C GLY A 146 4.69 20.13 2.71
N GLY A 147 5.54 19.49 3.53
CA GLY A 147 6.79 20.12 4.00
C GLY A 147 7.45 19.47 5.22
N ASN A 148 6.73 18.64 5.98
CA ASN A 148 7.20 18.12 7.27
C ASN A 148 7.47 16.60 7.28
N LEU A 149 7.46 15.92 6.13
CA LEU A 149 7.70 14.47 6.07
C LEU A 149 9.08 14.06 6.62
N THR A 150 10.11 14.88 6.43
CA THR A 150 11.45 14.62 6.97
C THR A 150 11.43 14.64 8.50
N LEU A 151 10.71 15.57 9.11
CA LEU A 151 10.51 15.64 10.55
C LEU A 151 9.74 14.42 11.06
N VAL A 152 8.69 13.99 10.35
CA VAL A 152 7.94 12.77 10.69
C VAL A 152 8.87 11.56 10.68
N ALA A 153 9.69 11.41 9.64
CA ALA A 153 10.66 10.33 9.54
C ALA A 153 11.71 10.38 10.66
N GLU A 154 12.20 11.57 11.02
CA GLU A 154 13.13 11.75 12.14
C GLU A 154 12.50 11.33 13.47
N LYS A 155 11.26 11.76 13.75
CA LYS A 155 10.53 11.41 14.96
C LYS A 155 10.23 9.91 15.02
N MET A 156 9.86 9.29 13.91
CA MET A 156 9.67 7.84 13.84
C MET A 156 10.98 7.08 14.09
N ARG A 157 12.11 7.54 13.54
CA ARG A 157 13.45 6.97 13.83
C ARG A 157 13.82 7.11 15.30
N LYS A 158 13.64 8.31 15.88
CA LYS A 158 13.92 8.60 17.29
C LYS A 158 13.12 7.69 18.23
N ASN A 159 11.85 7.47 17.93
CA ASN A 159 10.97 6.60 18.72
C ASN A 159 11.08 5.10 18.33
N ASN A 160 11.96 4.76 17.38
CA ASN A 160 12.17 3.40 16.87
C ASN A 160 10.87 2.70 16.39
N VAL A 161 10.08 3.41 15.59
CA VAL A 161 8.75 2.99 15.14
C VAL A 161 8.74 2.72 13.63
N ASN A 162 8.11 1.63 13.22
CA ASN A 162 7.92 1.29 11.81
C ASN A 162 6.82 2.14 11.17
N PHE A 163 6.95 2.38 9.87
CA PHE A 163 5.88 2.88 9.03
C PHE A 163 5.07 1.73 8.42
N GLY A 164 3.80 1.66 8.78
CA GLY A 164 2.83 0.73 8.22
C GLY A 164 2.29 1.21 6.87
N VAL A 165 2.76 0.60 5.79
CA VAL A 165 2.37 0.91 4.41
C VAL A 165 1.10 0.13 4.06
N ILE A 166 -0.01 0.84 3.85
CA ILE A 166 -1.30 0.21 3.52
C ILE A 166 -1.34 -0.21 2.05
N GLU A 167 -1.59 -1.50 1.81
CA GLU A 167 -1.74 -2.05 0.46
C GLU A 167 -2.94 -1.44 -0.27
N PHE A 168 -2.75 -1.07 -1.54
CA PHE A 168 -3.77 -0.50 -2.43
C PHE A 168 -4.33 0.87 -2.03
N LEU A 169 -3.71 1.55 -1.06
CA LEU A 169 -4.07 2.91 -0.70
C LEU A 169 -3.01 3.89 -1.21
N GLU A 170 -3.35 4.65 -2.24
CA GLU A 170 -2.47 5.70 -2.77
C GLU A 170 -2.58 6.97 -1.90
N GLN A 171 -1.82 6.99 -0.79
CA GLN A 171 -1.73 8.18 0.06
C GLN A 171 -0.60 9.09 -0.41
N LYS A 172 -0.89 10.38 -0.57
CA LYS A 172 0.16 11.36 -0.91
C LYS A 172 1.21 11.41 0.20
N GLY A 173 2.48 11.39 -0.19
CA GLY A 173 3.60 11.37 0.76
C GLY A 173 3.99 9.98 1.29
N SER A 174 3.18 8.94 1.08
CA SER A 174 3.50 7.58 1.56
C SER A 174 4.83 7.07 1.00
N ARG A 175 5.05 7.26 -0.30
CA ARG A 175 6.29 6.81 -0.94
C ARG A 175 7.52 7.57 -0.41
N ALA A 176 7.43 8.89 -0.33
CA ALA A 176 8.52 9.72 0.18
C ALA A 176 8.83 9.39 1.65
N LEU A 177 7.81 9.19 2.50
CA LEU A 177 8.04 8.78 3.89
C LEU A 177 8.71 7.40 3.98
N ALA A 178 8.30 6.44 3.16
CA ALA A 178 8.93 5.12 3.14
C ALA A 178 10.40 5.18 2.71
N GLU A 179 10.74 6.06 1.75
CA GLU A 179 12.10 6.32 1.31
C GLU A 179 12.95 6.98 2.42
N TYR A 180 12.36 7.84 3.26
CA TYR A 180 13.03 8.40 4.44
C TYR A 180 13.18 7.42 5.61
N LEU A 181 12.55 6.23 5.54
CA LEU A 181 12.56 5.19 6.57
C LEU A 181 13.05 3.84 6.02
N PRO A 182 14.23 3.77 5.40
CA PRO A 182 14.75 2.52 4.84
C PRO A 182 14.85 1.45 5.93
N GLY A 183 14.37 0.24 5.63
CA GLY A 183 14.36 -0.89 6.57
C GLY A 183 13.38 -0.79 7.74
N SER A 184 12.57 0.28 7.83
CA SER A 184 11.55 0.46 8.88
C SER A 184 10.14 0.54 8.29
N ASN A 185 9.92 -0.11 7.16
CA ASN A 185 8.62 -0.17 6.47
C ASN A 185 8.01 -1.56 6.62
N ILE A 186 6.73 -1.62 7.00
CA ILE A 186 5.99 -2.88 7.17
C ILE A 186 4.67 -2.86 6.40
N GLY A 187 4.37 -3.96 5.69
CA GLY A 187 3.21 -4.05 4.82
C GLY A 187 1.93 -4.34 5.61
N VAL A 188 0.90 -3.54 5.37
CA VAL A 188 -0.42 -3.64 6.00
C VAL A 188 -1.48 -3.96 4.96
N HIS A 189 -2.18 -5.08 5.13
CA HIS A 189 -3.36 -5.37 4.32
C HIS A 189 -4.64 -4.97 5.06
N THR A 190 -5.56 -4.32 4.36
CA THR A 190 -6.90 -4.06 4.88
C THR A 190 -7.95 -4.28 3.80
N VAL A 191 -9.13 -4.77 4.21
CA VAL A 191 -10.34 -4.76 3.40
C VAL A 191 -11.21 -3.63 3.92
N THR A 192 -11.66 -2.73 3.04
CA THR A 192 -12.50 -1.60 3.47
C THR A 192 -13.84 -2.11 4.00
N SER A 193 -14.46 -1.40 4.93
CA SER A 193 -15.76 -1.82 5.50
C SER A 193 -16.80 -2.07 4.38
N ALA A 194 -16.88 -1.17 3.40
CA ALA A 194 -17.80 -1.31 2.27
C ALA A 194 -17.54 -2.56 1.40
N GLN A 195 -16.27 -2.95 1.23
CA GLN A 195 -15.94 -4.19 0.53
C GLN A 195 -16.23 -5.41 1.40
N LEU A 196 -15.85 -5.37 2.68
CA LEU A 196 -16.01 -6.48 3.61
C LEU A 196 -17.47 -6.90 3.77
N GLN A 197 -18.39 -5.93 3.90
CA GLN A 197 -19.82 -6.21 4.04
C GLN A 197 -20.46 -6.87 2.80
N ARG A 198 -19.77 -6.90 1.66
CA ARG A 198 -20.21 -7.53 0.40
C ARG A 198 -19.54 -8.87 0.14
N LEU A 199 -18.56 -9.26 0.96
CA LEU A 199 -17.83 -10.52 0.81
C LEU A 199 -18.44 -11.59 1.71
N THR A 200 -18.39 -12.84 1.25
CA THR A 200 -18.60 -13.99 2.13
C THR A 200 -17.40 -14.16 3.08
N LYS A 201 -17.61 -14.81 4.22
CA LYS A 201 -16.55 -15.14 5.18
C LYS A 201 -15.35 -15.81 4.48
N GLU A 202 -15.60 -16.83 3.66
CA GLU A 202 -14.58 -17.59 2.95
C GLU A 202 -13.75 -16.73 2.00
N ARG A 203 -14.40 -15.87 1.20
CA ARG A 203 -13.68 -14.96 0.30
C ARG A 203 -12.85 -13.94 1.07
N ALA A 204 -13.32 -13.47 2.21
CA ALA A 204 -12.55 -12.59 3.08
C ALA A 204 -11.34 -13.33 3.66
N LEU A 205 -11.52 -14.55 4.16
CA LEU A 205 -10.44 -15.41 4.68
C LEU A 205 -9.35 -15.64 3.62
N ASP A 206 -9.74 -16.06 2.42
CA ASP A 206 -8.81 -16.30 1.32
C ASP A 206 -8.06 -15.03 0.94
N ARG A 207 -8.74 -13.88 0.90
CA ARG A 207 -8.11 -12.59 0.60
C ARG A 207 -7.03 -12.21 1.61
N TYR A 208 -7.30 -12.41 2.90
CA TYR A 208 -6.33 -12.15 3.97
C TYR A 208 -5.17 -13.17 3.94
N LEU A 209 -5.44 -14.45 3.66
CA LEU A 209 -4.40 -15.46 3.50
C LEU A 209 -3.45 -15.16 2.34
N LEU A 210 -4.00 -14.83 1.16
CA LEU A 210 -3.20 -14.47 -0.01
C LEU A 210 -2.41 -13.17 0.23
N ALA A 211 -2.93 -12.25 1.05
CA ALA A 211 -2.18 -11.06 1.44
C ALA A 211 -0.90 -11.41 2.19
N THR A 212 -0.97 -12.35 3.12
CA THR A 212 0.18 -12.79 3.90
C THR A 212 1.13 -13.67 3.10
N LEU A 213 0.60 -14.68 2.41
CA LEU A 213 1.40 -15.72 1.76
C LEU A 213 2.01 -15.25 0.43
N ASP A 214 1.22 -14.62 -0.42
CA ASP A 214 1.67 -14.27 -1.78
C ASP A 214 2.28 -12.87 -1.83
N ARG A 215 1.77 -11.96 -1.00
CA ARG A 215 2.12 -10.54 -1.05
C ARG A 215 3.00 -10.08 0.11
N GLY A 216 3.32 -10.98 1.04
CA GLY A 216 4.24 -10.72 2.15
C GLY A 216 3.74 -9.68 3.16
N MET A 217 2.42 -9.42 3.23
CA MET A 217 1.84 -8.49 4.20
C MET A 217 1.99 -9.05 5.62
N ARG A 218 2.51 -8.23 6.54
CA ARG A 218 2.85 -8.65 7.91
C ARG A 218 1.82 -8.18 8.93
N ILE A 219 1.05 -7.14 8.61
CA ILE A 219 -0.05 -6.66 9.44
C ILE A 219 -1.34 -6.88 8.67
N LEU A 220 -2.28 -7.63 9.26
CA LEU A 220 -3.63 -7.77 8.75
C LEU A 220 -4.54 -6.85 9.57
N TYR A 221 -4.93 -5.73 8.98
CA TYR A 221 -5.91 -4.84 9.58
C TYR A 221 -7.32 -5.36 9.31
N LEU A 222 -7.85 -6.07 10.31
CA LEU A 222 -9.20 -6.63 10.33
C LEU A 222 -10.23 -5.56 10.71
N ARG A 223 -11.41 -5.65 10.10
CA ARG A 223 -12.59 -4.88 10.45
C ARG A 223 -13.72 -5.85 10.77
N ALA A 224 -14.69 -5.42 11.58
CA ALA A 224 -15.83 -6.25 11.91
C ALA A 224 -16.83 -6.31 10.74
N PHE A 225 -17.42 -7.49 10.53
CA PHE A 225 -18.68 -7.64 9.81
C PHE A 225 -19.80 -7.01 10.63
N THR A 226 -20.59 -6.15 10.00
CA THR A 226 -21.69 -5.41 10.61
C THR A 226 -22.99 -5.56 9.81
N ASN A 227 -22.96 -6.35 8.73
CA ASN A 227 -24.12 -6.61 7.89
C ASN A 227 -24.93 -7.76 8.50
N GLU A 228 -26.06 -7.43 9.13
CA GLU A 228 -26.98 -8.36 9.79
C GLU A 228 -27.55 -9.43 8.85
N ASN A 229 -27.51 -9.21 7.53
CA ASN A 229 -27.91 -10.23 6.55
C ASN A 229 -26.94 -11.41 6.46
N LEU A 230 -25.72 -11.29 7.00
CA LEU A 230 -24.70 -12.35 6.96
C LEU A 230 -24.88 -13.38 8.08
N ALA A 231 -25.34 -12.97 9.24
CA ALA A 231 -25.56 -13.82 10.40
C ALA A 231 -26.48 -13.13 11.42
N SER A 232 -27.28 -13.92 12.14
CA SER A 232 -28.10 -13.45 13.26
C SER A 232 -27.27 -13.02 14.47
N ASP A 233 -26.15 -13.70 14.72
CA ASP A 233 -25.17 -13.33 15.74
C ASP A 233 -23.87 -12.87 15.07
N LEU A 234 -23.73 -11.55 14.95
CA LEU A 234 -22.54 -10.93 14.36
C LEU A 234 -21.30 -11.07 15.25
N LEU A 235 -21.45 -11.18 16.58
CA LEU A 235 -20.31 -11.33 17.47
C LEU A 235 -19.67 -12.71 17.26
N ALA A 236 -20.48 -13.77 17.36
CA ALA A 236 -20.03 -15.13 17.12
C ALA A 236 -19.44 -15.30 15.70
N TYR A 237 -20.05 -14.67 14.69
CA TYR A 237 -19.55 -14.70 13.31
C TYR A 237 -18.16 -14.04 13.17
N ASN A 238 -17.93 -12.90 13.83
CA ASN A 238 -16.63 -12.23 13.81
C ASN A 238 -15.56 -13.01 14.61
N GLU A 239 -15.92 -13.61 15.74
CA GLU A 239 -15.02 -14.46 16.53
C GLU A 239 -14.57 -15.70 15.73
N ASP A 240 -15.52 -16.37 15.08
CA ASP A 240 -15.27 -17.51 14.21
C ASP A 240 -14.43 -17.13 12.98
N PHE A 241 -14.66 -15.94 12.39
CA PHE A 241 -13.81 -15.42 11.33
C PHE A 241 -12.34 -15.25 11.78
N ILE A 242 -12.11 -14.61 12.94
CA ILE A 242 -10.76 -14.37 13.46
C ILE A 242 -10.06 -15.68 13.82
N SER A 243 -10.77 -16.60 14.50
CA SER A 243 -10.20 -17.90 14.91
C SER A 243 -9.88 -18.79 13.70
N THR A 244 -10.76 -18.81 12.69
CA THR A 244 -10.53 -19.54 11.43
C THR A 244 -9.34 -18.94 10.68
N LEU A 245 -9.23 -17.61 10.60
CA LEU A 245 -8.12 -16.95 9.93
C LEU A 245 -6.78 -17.32 10.59
N LYS A 246 -6.71 -17.22 11.92
CA LYS A 246 -5.52 -17.60 12.70
C LYS A 246 -5.14 -19.06 12.42
N THR A 247 -6.09 -19.98 12.52
CA THR A 247 -5.86 -21.41 12.29
C THR A 247 -5.34 -21.69 10.87
N ARG A 248 -5.91 -21.04 9.85
CA ARG A 248 -5.47 -21.21 8.46
C ARG A 248 -4.06 -20.67 8.22
N LEU A 249 -3.70 -19.56 8.88
CA LEU A 249 -2.33 -19.00 8.83
C LEU A 249 -1.32 -19.95 9.49
N GLU A 250 -1.64 -20.46 10.68
CA GLU A 250 -0.77 -21.38 11.43
C GLU A 250 -0.54 -22.70 10.69
N ARG A 251 -1.60 -23.28 10.09
CA ARG A 251 -1.48 -24.48 9.23
C ARG A 251 -0.58 -24.27 8.01
N ARG A 252 -0.40 -23.03 7.56
CA ARG A 252 0.49 -22.66 6.44
C ARG A 252 1.89 -22.26 6.91
N GLY A 253 2.23 -22.50 8.17
CA GLY A 253 3.55 -22.22 8.73
C GLY A 253 3.79 -20.75 9.12
N THR A 254 2.72 -19.94 9.20
CA THR A 254 2.82 -18.54 9.69
C THR A 254 2.56 -18.49 11.19
N THR A 255 3.27 -17.61 11.90
CA THR A 255 3.00 -17.34 13.33
C THR A 255 2.31 -15.99 13.50
N VAL A 256 1.31 -15.93 14.39
CA VAL A 256 0.64 -14.69 14.76
C VAL A 256 1.30 -14.18 16.04
N LEU A 257 2.18 -13.19 15.89
CA LEU A 257 2.97 -12.60 16.97
C LEU A 257 2.77 -11.08 17.00
N PRO A 258 3.04 -10.42 18.14
CA PRO A 258 3.19 -8.97 18.19
C PRO A 258 4.18 -8.50 17.13
N VAL A 259 3.88 -7.37 16.50
CA VAL A 259 4.71 -6.76 15.47
C VAL A 259 5.99 -6.25 16.13
N GLU A 260 7.09 -6.93 15.85
CA GLU A 260 8.44 -6.43 16.14
C GLU A 260 8.97 -5.57 14.99
N LYS A 261 10.18 -5.04 15.13
CA LYS A 261 10.86 -4.39 14.01
C LYS A 261 11.17 -5.46 12.96
N VAL A 262 10.35 -5.50 11.91
CA VAL A 262 10.53 -6.42 10.78
C VAL A 262 11.04 -5.59 9.61
N SER A 263 12.31 -5.75 9.26
CA SER A 263 12.79 -5.37 7.93
C SER A 263 12.26 -6.40 6.93
N LEU A 264 11.55 -5.92 5.91
CA LEU A 264 11.20 -6.74 4.75
C LEU A 264 12.38 -6.70 3.77
N GLY A 265 12.72 -7.85 3.19
CA GLY A 265 13.81 -7.98 2.23
C GLY A 265 15.19 -8.14 2.88
N LEU A 266 16.22 -8.19 2.04
CA LEU A 266 17.62 -8.20 2.48
C LEU A 266 17.97 -6.88 3.17
N ASN A 267 19.00 -6.89 4.02
CA ASN A 267 19.60 -5.65 4.49
C ASN A 267 19.87 -4.73 3.29
N PRO A 268 19.57 -3.42 3.37
CA PRO A 268 19.68 -2.51 2.22
C PRO A 268 21.04 -2.60 1.52
N ASP A 269 22.12 -2.64 2.29
CA ASP A 269 23.49 -2.74 1.77
C ASP A 269 23.76 -4.07 1.05
N LEU A 270 23.29 -5.19 1.63
CA LEU A 270 23.38 -6.49 0.97
C LEU A 270 22.54 -6.52 -0.31
N SER A 271 21.35 -5.92 -0.31
CA SER A 271 20.51 -5.83 -1.50
C SER A 271 21.21 -5.06 -2.62
N ILE A 272 21.96 -3.99 -2.30
CA ILE A 272 22.72 -3.22 -3.29
C ILE A 272 23.83 -4.10 -3.87
N ILE A 273 24.62 -4.74 -3.01
CA ILE A 273 25.73 -5.63 -3.44
C ILE A 273 25.21 -6.74 -4.35
N PHE A 274 24.16 -7.46 -3.96
CA PHE A 274 23.57 -8.51 -4.80
C PHE A 274 23.04 -7.95 -6.11
N SER A 275 22.42 -6.76 -6.10
CA SER A 275 21.91 -6.14 -7.33
C SER A 275 23.03 -5.81 -8.32
N VAL A 276 24.19 -5.33 -7.84
CA VAL A 276 25.37 -5.08 -8.67
C VAL A 276 25.94 -6.39 -9.24
N PHE A 277 25.98 -7.47 -8.46
CA PHE A 277 26.40 -8.77 -9.02
C PHE A 277 25.43 -9.28 -10.09
N ILE A 278 24.12 -9.09 -9.89
CA ILE A 278 23.11 -9.50 -10.86
C ILE A 278 23.15 -8.61 -12.12
N SER A 279 23.36 -7.30 -11.99
CA SER A 279 23.49 -6.37 -13.12
C SER A 279 24.69 -6.73 -13.98
N LEU A 280 25.83 -7.05 -13.37
CA LEU A 280 27.02 -7.57 -14.05
C LEU A 280 26.72 -8.89 -14.77
N GLY A 281 25.98 -9.81 -14.12
CA GLY A 281 25.56 -11.09 -14.71
C GLY A 281 24.66 -10.95 -15.93
N LEU A 282 23.95 -9.84 -16.08
CA LEU A 282 23.14 -9.55 -17.27
C LEU A 282 23.98 -9.12 -18.49
N VAL A 283 25.18 -8.58 -18.30
CA VAL A 283 26.04 -8.11 -19.41
C VAL A 283 26.43 -9.26 -20.35
N PRO A 284 26.94 -10.42 -19.89
CA PRO A 284 27.21 -11.56 -20.77
C PRO A 284 25.99 -12.01 -21.56
N VAL A 285 24.81 -12.04 -20.93
CA VAL A 285 23.55 -12.44 -21.56
C VAL A 285 23.18 -11.46 -22.67
N PHE A 286 23.26 -10.15 -22.39
CA PHE A 286 22.97 -9.12 -23.37
C PHE A 286 23.97 -9.11 -24.52
N TYR A 287 25.25 -9.33 -24.24
CA TYR A 287 26.28 -9.46 -25.27
C TYR A 287 26.04 -10.67 -26.18
N PHE A 288 25.70 -11.84 -25.61
CA PHE A 288 25.34 -13.02 -26.39
C PHE A 288 24.07 -12.78 -27.22
N PHE A 289 23.10 -12.06 -26.67
CA PHE A 289 21.89 -11.66 -27.39
C PHE A 289 22.22 -10.81 -28.63
N LEU A 290 23.10 -9.81 -28.50
CA LEU A 290 23.52 -8.97 -29.62
C LEU A 290 24.29 -9.77 -30.68
N LYS A 291 25.10 -10.76 -30.27
CA LYS A 291 25.81 -11.66 -31.21
C LYS A 291 24.87 -12.47 -32.11
N LEU A 292 23.63 -12.73 -31.68
CA LEU A 292 22.62 -13.38 -32.53
C LEU A 292 22.24 -12.52 -33.75
N PHE A 293 22.38 -11.19 -33.66
CA PHE A 293 22.07 -10.26 -34.75
C PHE A 293 23.32 -9.74 -35.46
N PHE A 294 24.43 -9.59 -34.74
CA PHE A 294 25.68 -9.03 -35.24
C PHE A 294 26.82 -10.03 -35.09
N LYS A 295 27.12 -10.78 -36.16
CA LYS A 295 28.12 -11.87 -36.14
C LYS A 295 29.55 -11.40 -35.82
N ASN A 296 29.91 -10.17 -36.22
CA ASN A 296 31.26 -9.61 -36.06
C ASN A 296 31.34 -8.60 -34.90
N LEU A 297 30.56 -8.80 -33.83
CA LEU A 297 30.54 -7.88 -32.70
C LEU A 297 31.89 -7.90 -31.93
N PRO A 298 32.63 -6.78 -31.86
CA PRO A 298 33.92 -6.73 -31.17
C PRO A 298 33.85 -7.16 -29.71
N GLU A 299 34.88 -7.85 -29.21
CA GLU A 299 34.97 -8.27 -27.80
C GLU A 299 35.07 -7.07 -26.85
N ASN A 300 35.61 -5.95 -27.30
CA ASN A 300 35.69 -4.72 -26.50
C ASN A 300 34.31 -4.23 -26.04
N ILE A 301 33.24 -4.51 -26.79
CA ILE A 301 31.87 -4.13 -26.41
C ILE A 301 31.44 -4.83 -25.11
N PHE A 302 31.88 -6.06 -24.88
CA PHE A 302 31.60 -6.77 -23.64
C PHE A 302 32.23 -6.05 -22.44
N TRP A 303 33.53 -5.72 -22.55
CA TRP A 303 34.26 -5.01 -21.49
C TRP A 303 33.70 -3.61 -21.24
N TRP A 304 33.38 -2.86 -22.31
CA TRP A 304 32.69 -1.57 -22.19
C TRP A 304 31.31 -1.69 -21.57
N GLY A 305 30.58 -2.77 -21.86
CA GLY A 305 29.30 -3.08 -21.24
C GLY A 305 29.41 -3.27 -19.72
N LEU A 306 30.44 -3.98 -19.25
CA LEU A 306 30.69 -4.16 -17.81
C LEU A 306 30.99 -2.82 -17.13
N VAL A 307 31.89 -2.02 -17.71
CA VAL A 307 32.24 -0.69 -17.19
C VAL A 307 31.00 0.21 -17.16
N LEU A 308 30.21 0.20 -18.23
CA LEU A 308 29.01 1.04 -18.33
C LEU A 308 27.94 0.66 -17.30
N VAL A 309 27.69 -0.64 -17.08
CA VAL A 309 26.74 -1.09 -16.06
C VAL A 309 27.21 -0.68 -14.67
N LEU A 310 28.50 -0.82 -14.33
CA LEU A 310 29.03 -0.36 -13.05
C LEU A 310 28.90 1.15 -12.86
N LEU A 311 29.16 1.93 -13.92
CA LEU A 311 28.99 3.38 -13.89
C LEU A 311 27.51 3.76 -13.68
N PHE A 312 26.58 3.05 -14.33
CA PHE A 312 25.15 3.27 -14.10
C PHE A 312 24.71 2.85 -12.70
N ASP A 313 25.16 1.69 -12.20
CA ASP A 313 24.89 1.27 -10.82
C ASP A 313 25.32 2.36 -9.83
N ALA A 314 26.55 2.88 -9.98
CA ALA A 314 27.06 3.96 -9.12
C ALA A 314 26.29 5.28 -9.28
N ALA A 315 25.98 5.68 -10.52
CA ALA A 315 25.27 6.93 -10.80
C ALA A 315 23.83 6.90 -10.27
N PHE A 316 23.07 5.84 -10.53
CA PHE A 316 21.69 5.69 -10.06
C PHE A 316 21.61 5.49 -8.56
N TRP A 317 22.63 4.85 -7.95
CA TRP A 317 22.75 4.80 -6.50
C TRP A 317 22.98 6.20 -5.91
N ARG A 318 23.88 7.00 -6.48
CA ARG A 318 24.20 8.35 -5.98
C ARG A 318 23.05 9.35 -6.11
N LEU A 319 22.14 9.12 -7.05
CA LEU A 319 20.97 9.96 -7.34
C LEU A 319 19.68 9.46 -6.66
N ASP A 320 19.74 8.45 -5.80
CA ASP A 320 18.57 7.84 -5.13
C ASP A 320 17.52 7.22 -6.09
N TYR A 321 17.95 6.87 -7.32
CA TYR A 321 17.10 6.24 -8.34
C TYR A 321 17.46 4.76 -8.61
N PHE A 322 18.14 4.11 -7.66
CA PHE A 322 18.63 2.73 -7.82
C PHE A 322 17.51 1.70 -8.04
N SER A 323 16.36 1.90 -7.37
CA SER A 323 15.17 1.05 -7.54
C SER A 323 14.64 1.07 -9.00
N GLN A 324 14.64 2.24 -9.62
CA GLN A 324 14.19 2.46 -10.99
C GLN A 324 15.17 1.83 -11.99
N TRP A 325 16.47 1.94 -11.72
CA TRP A 325 17.50 1.26 -12.50
C TRP A 325 17.36 -0.27 -12.46
N ARG A 326 17.14 -0.84 -11.27
CA ARG A 326 16.83 -2.28 -11.12
C ARG A 326 15.60 -2.68 -11.91
N ALA A 327 14.55 -1.86 -11.91
CA ALA A 327 13.36 -2.09 -12.71
C ALA A 327 13.64 -2.05 -14.22
N LEU A 328 14.52 -1.16 -14.69
CA LEU A 328 14.93 -1.11 -16.10
C LEU A 328 15.71 -2.37 -16.51
N MET A 329 16.62 -2.83 -15.65
CA MET A 329 17.37 -4.08 -15.86
C MET A 329 16.45 -5.31 -15.86
N ALA A 330 15.48 -5.35 -14.95
CA ALA A 330 14.45 -6.39 -14.92
C ALA A 330 13.59 -6.37 -16.21
N LEU A 331 13.25 -5.19 -16.73
CA LEU A 331 12.55 -5.06 -18.01
C LEU A 331 13.40 -5.61 -19.16
N ALA A 332 14.69 -5.26 -19.22
CA ALA A 332 15.60 -5.79 -20.23
C ALA A 332 15.69 -7.33 -20.17
N ALA A 333 15.86 -7.89 -18.98
CA ALA A 333 15.86 -9.35 -18.77
C ALA A 333 14.54 -10.00 -19.23
N SER A 334 13.40 -9.38 -18.93
CA SER A 334 12.07 -9.89 -19.30
C SER A 334 11.85 -9.98 -20.82
N ILE A 335 12.61 -9.22 -21.60
CA ILE A 335 12.55 -9.23 -23.06
C ILE A 335 13.63 -10.15 -23.64
N VAL A 336 14.87 -10.01 -23.16
CA VAL A 336 16.05 -10.70 -23.71
C VAL A 336 15.94 -12.21 -23.53
N PHE A 337 15.57 -12.70 -22.34
CA PHE A 337 15.53 -14.14 -22.08
C PHE A 337 14.49 -14.89 -22.92
N PRO A 338 13.21 -14.47 -22.98
CA PRO A 338 12.24 -15.11 -23.86
C PRO A 338 12.61 -15.02 -25.34
N THR A 339 13.13 -13.86 -25.77
CA THR A 339 13.53 -13.68 -27.18
C THR A 339 14.71 -14.59 -27.54
N MET A 340 15.72 -14.67 -26.67
CA MET A 340 16.88 -15.54 -26.85
C MET A 340 16.49 -17.02 -26.81
N ALA A 341 15.60 -17.43 -25.92
CA ALA A 341 15.09 -18.79 -25.86
C ALA A 341 14.45 -19.19 -27.19
N MET A 342 13.62 -18.32 -27.77
CA MET A 342 13.01 -18.56 -29.07
C MET A 342 14.05 -18.59 -30.20
N LEU A 343 14.94 -17.59 -30.27
CA LEU A 343 15.93 -17.49 -31.37
C LEU A 343 16.98 -18.61 -31.36
N THR A 344 17.32 -19.15 -30.19
CA THR A 344 18.37 -20.17 -30.05
C THR A 344 17.82 -21.59 -30.11
N GLN A 345 16.60 -21.82 -29.62
CA GLN A 345 16.03 -23.16 -29.52
C GLN A 345 15.08 -23.50 -30.67
N LEU A 346 14.40 -22.51 -31.28
CA LEU A 346 13.56 -22.80 -32.44
C LEU A 346 14.43 -23.06 -33.68
N PRO A 347 14.23 -24.18 -34.38
CA PRO A 347 14.86 -24.42 -35.68
C PRO A 347 14.51 -23.28 -36.64
N LYS A 348 15.47 -22.91 -37.50
CA LYS A 348 15.17 -22.05 -38.65
C LYS A 348 14.16 -22.78 -39.54
N ILE A 349 13.22 -22.03 -40.12
CA ILE A 349 12.12 -22.54 -40.96
C ILE A 349 12.63 -23.51 -42.04
N ASP A 350 13.79 -23.22 -42.64
CA ASP A 350 14.39 -24.03 -43.70
C ASP A 350 14.87 -25.42 -43.23
N ASN A 351 15.07 -25.60 -41.91
CA ASN A 351 15.53 -26.83 -41.29
C ASN A 351 14.43 -27.51 -40.45
N TRP A 352 13.16 -27.13 -40.62
CA TRP A 352 12.06 -27.74 -39.88
C TRP A 352 11.71 -29.11 -40.48
N PRO A 353 12.00 -30.23 -39.82
CA PRO A 353 11.70 -31.54 -40.36
C PRO A 353 10.24 -31.87 -40.04
N ALA A 354 9.31 -31.29 -40.81
CA ALA A 354 7.86 -31.39 -40.57
C ALA A 354 7.37 -32.85 -40.39
N ASP A 355 8.07 -33.81 -40.99
CA ASP A 355 7.64 -35.20 -41.06
C ASP A 355 8.31 -36.14 -40.04
N LYS A 356 9.21 -35.64 -39.16
CA LYS A 356 10.04 -36.51 -38.28
C LYS A 356 10.23 -36.05 -36.83
N ILE A 357 9.45 -35.09 -36.33
CA ILE A 357 9.61 -34.63 -34.95
C ILE A 357 9.02 -35.66 -33.98
N THR A 358 9.87 -36.26 -33.15
CA THR A 358 9.43 -37.21 -32.11
C THR A 358 8.94 -36.45 -30.88
N PHE A 359 7.93 -36.98 -30.16
CA PHE A 359 7.44 -36.39 -28.90
C PHE A 359 8.57 -36.03 -27.91
N ARG A 360 9.59 -36.89 -27.82
CA ARG A 360 10.78 -36.66 -26.98
C ARG A 360 11.54 -35.39 -27.36
N GLU A 361 11.67 -35.11 -28.66
CA GLU A 361 12.39 -33.94 -29.18
C GLU A 361 11.61 -32.65 -28.91
N THR A 362 10.29 -32.69 -29.12
CA THR A 362 9.39 -31.58 -28.75
C THR A 362 9.46 -31.30 -27.25
N LEU A 363 9.38 -32.34 -26.41
CA LEU A 363 9.47 -32.21 -24.96
C LEU A 363 10.81 -31.58 -24.53
N LEU A 364 11.93 -32.03 -25.09
CA LEU A 364 13.25 -31.47 -24.81
C LEU A 364 13.38 -30.02 -25.28
N LEU A 365 12.81 -29.67 -26.43
CA LEU A 365 12.78 -28.29 -26.93
C LEU A 365 11.98 -27.38 -25.98
N VAL A 366 10.79 -27.81 -25.56
CA VAL A 366 9.96 -27.07 -24.60
C VAL A 366 10.71 -26.89 -23.28
N LEU A 367 11.31 -27.95 -22.73
CA LEU A 367 12.08 -27.88 -21.48
C LEU A 367 13.27 -26.92 -21.58
N ARG A 368 13.96 -26.85 -22.72
CA ARG A 368 15.06 -25.89 -22.94
C ARG A 368 14.55 -24.45 -22.97
N ILE A 369 13.44 -24.18 -23.68
CA ILE A 369 12.83 -22.83 -23.73
C ILE A 369 12.36 -22.41 -22.34
N VAL A 370 11.67 -23.30 -21.62
CA VAL A 370 11.22 -23.06 -20.24
C VAL A 370 12.42 -22.84 -19.32
N GLY A 371 13.49 -23.63 -19.45
CA GLY A 371 14.70 -23.47 -18.64
C GLY A 371 15.36 -22.11 -18.84
N ILE A 372 15.55 -21.66 -20.09
CA ILE A 372 16.14 -20.35 -20.39
C ILE A 372 15.25 -19.21 -19.87
N THR A 373 13.94 -19.28 -20.10
CA THR A 373 13.00 -18.26 -19.61
C THR A 373 12.92 -18.21 -18.08
N MET A 374 13.00 -19.37 -17.42
CA MET A 374 12.99 -19.47 -15.97
C MET A 374 14.26 -18.88 -15.34
N LEU A 375 15.44 -19.03 -15.96
CA LEU A 375 16.65 -18.33 -15.54
C LEU A 375 16.47 -16.80 -15.59
N GLY A 376 15.85 -16.28 -16.65
CA GLY A 376 15.49 -14.87 -16.74
C GLY A 376 14.52 -14.43 -15.65
N ALA A 377 13.50 -15.23 -15.37
CA ALA A 377 12.55 -14.98 -14.29
C ALA A 377 13.22 -14.94 -12.90
N LEU A 378 14.15 -15.86 -12.63
CA LEU A 378 14.92 -15.86 -11.38
C LEU A 378 15.76 -14.60 -11.21
N LEU A 379 16.41 -14.12 -12.28
CA LEU A 379 17.18 -12.87 -12.24
C LEU A 379 16.27 -11.66 -12.00
N ILE A 380 15.10 -11.63 -12.63
CA ILE A 380 14.10 -10.56 -12.41
C ILE A 380 13.64 -10.55 -10.94
N ILE A 381 13.34 -11.71 -10.37
CA ILE A 381 12.94 -11.84 -8.97
C ILE A 381 14.06 -11.32 -8.05
N ALA A 382 15.30 -11.71 -8.32
CA ALA A 382 16.45 -11.26 -7.53
C ALA A 382 16.68 -9.74 -7.67
N LEU A 383 16.57 -9.20 -8.89
CA LEU A 383 16.62 -7.76 -9.17
C LEU A 383 15.51 -6.98 -8.48
N LEU A 384 14.34 -7.57 -8.23
CA LEU A 384 13.20 -6.88 -7.60
C LEU A 384 12.97 -7.29 -6.14
N SER A 385 13.89 -8.04 -5.53
CA SER A 385 13.79 -8.49 -4.13
C SER A 385 14.01 -7.39 -3.08
N ASP A 386 13.93 -6.12 -3.47
CA ASP A 386 14.00 -4.99 -2.54
C ASP A 386 12.72 -4.89 -1.71
N SER A 387 12.88 -4.49 -0.45
CA SER A 387 11.83 -4.05 0.46
C SER A 387 10.77 -3.16 -0.23
N TYR A 388 11.19 -2.22 -1.07
CA TYR A 388 10.28 -1.28 -1.72
C TYR A 388 9.40 -1.92 -2.81
N HIS A 389 9.93 -2.89 -3.54
CA HIS A 389 9.18 -3.63 -4.56
C HIS A 389 8.28 -4.69 -3.91
N MET A 390 8.78 -5.37 -2.87
CA MET A 390 7.99 -6.32 -2.08
C MET A 390 6.78 -5.66 -1.41
N LEU A 391 6.97 -4.44 -0.89
CA LEU A 391 5.89 -3.63 -0.31
C LEU A 391 5.01 -2.93 -1.35
N LYS A 392 5.27 -3.14 -2.65
CA LYS A 392 4.62 -2.44 -3.76
C LYS A 392 4.66 -0.91 -3.67
N ILE A 393 5.62 -0.36 -2.92
CA ILE A 393 5.93 1.08 -2.94
C ILE A 393 6.35 1.48 -4.35
N TYR A 394 7.13 0.62 -5.01
CA TYR A 394 7.34 0.63 -6.45
C TYR A 394 6.61 -0.56 -7.09
N GLN A 395 5.71 -0.28 -8.03
CA GLN A 395 5.11 -1.32 -8.85
C GLN A 395 5.93 -1.49 -10.13
N PHE A 396 6.33 -2.72 -10.43
CA PHE A 396 6.97 -3.04 -11.71
C PHE A 396 5.94 -2.90 -12.85
N ARG A 397 6.01 -1.78 -13.57
CA ARG A 397 5.13 -1.50 -14.73
C ARG A 397 5.61 -2.19 -16.02
N GLY A 398 6.78 -2.79 -16.00
CA GLY A 398 7.44 -3.37 -17.17
C GLY A 398 6.68 -4.54 -17.80
N VAL A 399 5.84 -5.25 -17.05
CA VAL A 399 5.01 -6.35 -17.57
C VAL A 399 4.18 -5.91 -18.78
N LYS A 400 3.54 -4.73 -18.71
CA LYS A 400 2.73 -4.20 -19.83
C LYS A 400 3.57 -3.88 -21.07
N LEU A 401 4.78 -3.34 -20.87
CA LEU A 401 5.69 -2.98 -21.96
C LEU A 401 6.29 -4.24 -22.61
N ALA A 402 6.69 -5.22 -21.81
CA ALA A 402 7.24 -6.48 -22.29
C ALA A 402 6.23 -7.23 -23.18
N PHE A 403 4.97 -7.34 -22.76
CA PHE A 403 3.92 -7.95 -23.58
C PHE A 403 3.59 -7.14 -24.84
N GLY A 404 3.53 -5.80 -24.75
CA GLY A 404 3.25 -4.93 -25.90
C GLY A 404 4.30 -5.01 -27.00
N LEU A 405 5.59 -5.05 -26.64
CA LEU A 405 6.70 -5.09 -27.60
C LEU A 405 6.76 -6.43 -28.37
N ILE A 406 6.44 -7.54 -27.70
CA ILE A 406 6.37 -8.87 -28.31
C ILE A 406 5.23 -8.92 -29.35
N PHE A 407 4.09 -8.28 -29.08
CA PHE A 407 2.94 -8.26 -30.00
C PHE A 407 3.11 -7.30 -31.18
N ALA A 408 3.75 -6.14 -30.98
CA ALA A 408 3.93 -5.12 -32.03
C ALA A 408 4.75 -5.64 -33.24
N ARG A 409 5.63 -6.63 -33.04
CA ARG A 409 6.44 -7.20 -34.12
C ARG A 409 5.67 -8.12 -35.08
N ARG A 410 4.41 -8.48 -34.77
CA ARG A 410 3.57 -9.32 -35.65
C ARG A 410 2.94 -8.54 -36.82
N GLN A 411 2.92 -7.21 -36.78
CA GLN A 411 2.34 -6.40 -37.86
C GLN A 411 3.32 -6.07 -39.01
N HIS A 412 4.62 -6.38 -38.88
CA HIS A 412 5.62 -6.08 -39.91
C HIS A 412 6.07 -7.28 -40.77
N PHE A 413 5.55 -8.48 -40.53
CA PHE A 413 5.68 -9.61 -41.45
C PHE A 413 4.30 -9.99 -41.98
N GLY A 414 3.81 -9.17 -42.92
CA GLY A 414 2.62 -9.48 -43.72
C GLY A 414 2.99 -10.47 -44.82
N GLY A 415 2.34 -11.62 -44.82
CA GLY A 415 2.39 -12.60 -45.91
C GLY A 415 2.55 -14.03 -45.44
N LEU A 416 1.48 -14.59 -44.86
CA LEU A 416 1.04 -15.98 -45.04
C LEU A 416 -0.31 -16.13 -44.32
N GLN A 417 -1.35 -16.28 -45.14
CA GLN A 417 -2.72 -16.62 -44.75
C GLN A 417 -2.76 -18.07 -44.25
N ASP A 418 -3.09 -18.29 -42.97
CA ASP A 418 -4.29 -19.02 -42.54
C ASP A 418 -4.34 -19.15 -40.98
N PRO A 419 -5.54 -19.20 -40.38
CA PRO A 419 -5.73 -18.94 -38.96
C PRO A 419 -5.61 -20.22 -38.12
N ALA A 420 -4.48 -20.42 -37.45
CA ALA A 420 -4.45 -21.28 -36.27
C ALA A 420 -4.98 -20.48 -35.07
N VAL A 421 -6.25 -20.72 -34.72
CA VAL A 421 -6.88 -20.25 -33.49
C VAL A 421 -6.16 -20.91 -32.31
N PHE A 422 -5.26 -20.18 -31.65
CA PHE A 422 -4.76 -20.55 -30.33
C PHE A 422 -5.75 -20.03 -29.29
N VAL A 423 -6.53 -20.94 -28.71
CA VAL A 423 -7.32 -20.71 -27.50
C VAL A 423 -6.34 -20.59 -26.33
N GLY A 424 -5.87 -19.38 -26.07
CA GLY A 424 -5.22 -19.03 -24.81
C GLY A 424 -6.30 -18.71 -23.79
N VAL A 425 -6.47 -19.55 -22.77
CA VAL A 425 -7.28 -19.23 -21.60
C VAL A 425 -6.60 -18.05 -20.88
N VAL A 426 -7.13 -16.85 -21.09
CA VAL A 426 -6.77 -15.66 -20.34
C VAL A 426 -7.52 -15.73 -19.01
N ILE A 427 -6.83 -16.14 -17.94
CA ILE A 427 -7.34 -15.95 -16.58
C ILE A 427 -6.98 -14.52 -16.18
N ASP A 428 -7.95 -13.62 -16.34
CA ASP A 428 -7.85 -12.24 -15.87
C ASP A 428 -8.02 -12.21 -14.34
N LEU A 429 -6.90 -12.07 -13.62
CA LEU A 429 -6.86 -11.93 -12.15
C LEU A 429 -6.69 -10.47 -11.70
N ALA A 430 -7.12 -9.48 -12.50
CA ALA A 430 -7.10 -8.08 -12.09
C ALA A 430 -8.38 -7.35 -12.54
N GLY A 431 -9.47 -7.58 -11.79
CA GLY A 431 -10.71 -6.81 -11.91
C GLY A 431 -10.48 -5.33 -11.60
N ASN A 432 -10.16 -4.57 -12.64
CA ASN A 432 -10.13 -3.11 -12.65
C ASN A 432 -11.51 -2.59 -13.07
N ASN A 433 -12.38 -2.32 -12.10
CA ASN A 433 -13.60 -1.56 -12.35
C ASN A 433 -13.27 -0.07 -12.22
N GLN A 434 -13.11 0.64 -13.34
CA GLN A 434 -13.66 2.00 -13.53
C GLN A 434 -13.51 2.51 -14.98
N ARG A 435 -14.63 3.09 -15.45
CA ARG A 435 -14.91 3.94 -16.64
C ARG A 435 -15.35 3.18 -17.90
N ARG A 436 -16.48 3.50 -18.56
CA ARG A 436 -17.20 4.79 -18.70
C ARG A 436 -18.66 4.58 -19.19
N ALA A 437 -19.51 5.55 -18.88
CA ALA A 437 -20.90 5.71 -19.29
C ALA A 437 -21.09 5.97 -20.80
N ARG A 438 -22.19 5.50 -21.42
CA ARG A 438 -23.48 6.20 -21.71
C ARG A 438 -24.19 5.59 -22.95
N LEU A 439 -25.50 5.37 -22.79
CA LEU A 439 -26.60 5.45 -23.78
C LEU A 439 -26.53 4.61 -25.06
N VAL A 440 -27.44 3.63 -25.19
CA VAL A 440 -28.47 3.62 -26.25
C VAL A 440 -29.72 2.97 -25.65
N ASP A 441 -30.81 3.73 -25.69
CA ASP A 441 -32.19 3.29 -25.51
C ASP A 441 -32.66 2.66 -26.83
N GLN A 442 -33.22 1.44 -26.82
CA GLN A 442 -34.09 0.90 -27.87
C GLN A 442 -34.66 -0.48 -27.48
N ASN A 443 -35.98 -0.50 -27.29
CA ASN A 443 -36.93 -1.61 -27.50
C ASN A 443 -36.88 -2.84 -26.58
N ALA A 444 -37.76 -2.85 -25.57
CA ALA A 444 -38.86 -3.82 -25.34
C ALA A 444 -39.30 -3.80 -23.87
#